data_AF-A0A7Y2H5X5-F1
#
_entry.id   AF-A0A7Y2H5X5-F1
#
_cell.length_a   1.000
_cell.length_b   1.000
_cell.length_c   1.000
_cell.angle_alpha   90.00
_cell.angle_beta   90.00
_cell.angle_gamma   90.00
#
_symmetry.space_group_name_H-M   'P 1'
#
loop_
_entity.id
_entity.type
_entity.pdbx_description
1 polymer ?
#
loop_
_entity_poly.entity_id
_entity_poly.type
_entity_poly.pdbx_seq_one_letter_code
_entity_poly.pdbx_strand_id
1 'polypeptide(L)'
;LVGLKIPVLFWGNKSNIKAAKLASDAAEQEAIDYGNHIHSEYLELTSELQKYKENLSYYEKEGNQLAEEIIKTATLSYKNGEIDFFQYIQSLENAYEIRLSYYDNLNQYNQTVIRINYLIL
;
A
#
# COMPACT_ATOMS: atom_id res chain seq x y z
N LEU A 1 0.26 55.59 42.66
CA LEU A 1 -0.59 54.65 43.42
C LEU A 1 -0.68 53.36 42.62
N VAL A 2 -0.11 52.26 43.12
CA VAL A 2 -0.23 50.94 42.49
C VAL A 2 -1.56 50.34 42.96
N GLY A 3 -2.49 50.11 42.04
CA GLY A 3 -3.79 49.53 42.34
C GLY A 3 -3.75 48.00 42.31
N LEU A 4 -4.00 47.36 43.45
CA LEU A 4 -4.15 45.91 43.53
C LEU A 4 -5.60 45.55 43.24
N LYS A 5 -5.88 44.90 42.11
CA LYS A 5 -7.22 44.45 41.73
C LYS A 5 -7.38 42.97 42.10
N ILE A 6 -8.00 42.70 43.25
CA ILE A 6 -8.36 41.33 43.66
C ILE A 6 -9.82 41.08 43.23
N PRO A 7 -10.07 40.23 42.23
CA PRO A 7 -11.44 39.88 41.82
C PRO A 7 -12.10 39.00 42.89
N VAL A 8 -13.37 39.29 43.23
CA VAL A 8 -14.11 38.64 44.35
C VAL A 8 -15.01 37.48 43.87
N LEU A 9 -15.23 37.33 42.55
CA LEU A 9 -16.10 36.32 41.94
C LEU A 9 -15.33 35.49 40.89
N PHE A 10 -14.87 34.29 41.26
CA PHE A 10 -14.02 33.40 40.45
C PHE A 10 -14.79 32.38 39.59
N TRP A 11 -16.13 32.42 39.58
CA TRP A 11 -16.95 31.36 38.99
C TRP A 11 -16.91 31.32 37.44
N GLY A 12 -16.66 32.45 36.77
CA GLY A 12 -16.52 32.51 35.31
C GLY A 12 -15.22 31.89 34.79
N ASN A 13 -14.11 32.02 35.52
CA ASN A 13 -12.80 31.49 35.11
C ASN A 13 -12.74 29.96 35.21
N LYS A 14 -13.52 29.34 36.11
CA LYS A 14 -13.57 27.87 36.27
C LYS A 14 -14.12 27.17 35.02
N SER A 15 -15.11 27.76 34.35
CA SER A 15 -15.66 27.24 33.09
C SER A 15 -14.62 27.28 31.97
N ASN A 16 -13.92 28.41 31.82
CA ASN A 16 -12.88 28.59 30.82
C ASN A 16 -11.70 27.63 31.05
N ILE A 17 -11.28 27.43 32.31
CA ILE A 17 -10.23 26.45 32.67
C ILE A 17 -10.68 25.02 32.34
N LYS A 18 -11.95 24.66 32.63
CA LYS A 18 -12.49 23.35 32.28
C LYS A 18 -12.55 23.14 30.75
N ALA A 19 -12.98 24.14 30.00
CA ALA A 19 -13.01 24.10 28.55
C ALA A 19 -11.59 23.98 27.96
N ALA A 20 -10.62 24.74 28.48
CA ALA A 20 -9.22 24.63 28.08
C ALA A 20 -8.64 23.24 28.38
N LYS A 21 -8.99 22.64 29.52
CA LYS A 21 -8.58 21.27 29.83
C LYS A 21 -9.17 20.25 28.85
N LEU A 22 -10.48 20.34 28.56
CA LEU A 22 -11.12 19.46 27.57
C LEU A 22 -10.51 19.61 26.17
N ALA A 23 -10.16 20.83 25.76
CA ALA A 23 -9.48 21.07 24.50
C ALA A 23 -8.06 20.46 24.47
N SER A 24 -7.33 20.53 25.60
CA SER A 24 -6.02 19.87 25.74
C SER A 24 -6.15 18.34 25.67
N ASP A 25 -7.10 17.77 26.41
CA ASP A 25 -7.34 16.32 26.42
C ASP A 25 -7.78 15.84 25.02
N ALA A 26 -8.58 16.62 24.30
CA ALA A 26 -8.96 16.34 22.92
C ALA A 26 -7.76 16.37 21.96
N ALA A 27 -6.91 17.39 22.06
CA ALA A 27 -5.69 17.50 21.24
C ALA A 27 -4.69 16.36 21.51
N GLU A 28 -4.58 15.90 22.76
CA GLU A 28 -3.77 14.72 23.12
C GLU A 28 -4.35 13.46 22.46
N GLN A 29 -5.66 13.28 22.53
CA GLN A 29 -6.33 12.13 21.92
C GLN A 29 -6.22 12.13 20.39
N GLU A 30 -6.33 13.30 19.75
CA GLU A 30 -6.12 13.47 18.30
C GLU A 30 -4.68 13.10 17.90
N ALA A 31 -3.68 13.48 18.69
CA ALA A 31 -2.29 13.10 18.43
C ALA A 31 -2.05 11.59 18.55
N ILE A 32 -2.67 10.93 19.55
CA ILE A 32 -2.61 9.48 19.71
C ILE A 32 -3.28 8.78 18.52
N ASP A 33 -4.46 9.23 18.12
CA ASP A 33 -5.20 8.65 16.99
C ASP A 33 -4.43 8.79 15.67
N TYR A 34 -3.83 9.96 15.44
CA TYR A 34 -2.95 10.19 14.30
C TYR A 34 -1.75 9.23 14.29
N GLY A 35 -1.10 9.04 15.45
CA GLY A 35 0.00 8.08 15.57
C GLY A 35 -0.43 6.63 15.27
N ASN A 36 -1.60 6.23 15.76
CA ASN A 36 -2.17 4.91 15.47
C ASN A 36 -2.50 4.74 13.99
N HIS A 37 -3.03 5.78 13.34
CA HIS A 37 -3.34 5.75 11.91
C HIS A 37 -2.08 5.54 11.06
N ILE A 38 -1.02 6.29 11.32
CA ILE A 38 0.27 6.14 10.62
C ILE A 38 0.86 4.75 10.85
N HIS A 39 0.81 4.24 12.08
CA HIS A 39 1.29 2.89 12.38
C HIS A 39 0.50 1.81 11.63
N SER A 40 -0.83 1.94 11.58
CA SER A 40 -1.69 1.02 10.84
C SER A 40 -1.39 1.04 9.35
N GLU A 41 -1.26 2.22 8.73
CA GLU A 41 -0.93 2.35 7.31
C GLU A 41 0.45 1.74 7.00
N TYR A 42 1.44 1.96 7.86
CA TYR A 42 2.76 1.37 7.70
C TYR A 42 2.73 -0.18 7.72
N LEU A 43 1.94 -0.78 8.62
CA LEU A 43 1.79 -2.23 8.69
C LEU A 43 1.11 -2.79 7.44
N GLU A 44 0.06 -2.11 6.96
CA GLU A 44 -0.63 -2.47 5.71
C GLU A 44 0.32 -2.45 4.52
N LEU A 45 1.05 -1.35 4.34
CA LEU A 45 2.02 -1.20 3.26
C LEU A 45 3.14 -2.24 3.32
N THR A 46 3.62 -2.58 4.51
CA THR A 46 4.66 -3.61 4.68
C THR A 46 4.14 -4.99 4.25
N SER A 47 2.88 -5.30 4.58
CA SER A 47 2.21 -6.53 4.15
C SER A 47 2.05 -6.57 2.62
N GLU A 48 1.60 -5.47 2.01
CA GLU A 48 1.49 -5.34 0.55
C GLU A 48 2.85 -5.52 -0.14
N LEU A 49 3.89 -4.89 0.40
CA LEU A 49 5.24 -4.98 -0.14
C LEU A 49 5.74 -6.43 -0.16
N GLN A 50 5.49 -7.17 0.92
CA GLN A 50 5.86 -8.57 1.01
C GLN A 50 5.10 -9.44 0.00
N LYS A 51 3.79 -9.22 -0.16
CA LYS A 51 2.97 -9.88 -1.20
C LYS A 51 3.55 -9.65 -2.60
N TYR A 52 3.84 -8.40 -2.96
CA TYR A 52 4.40 -8.09 -4.29
C TYR A 52 5.78 -8.73 -4.48
N LYS A 53 6.62 -8.74 -3.43
CA LYS A 53 7.93 -9.40 -3.45
C LYS A 53 7.84 -10.91 -3.70
N GLU A 54 6.86 -11.58 -3.09
CA GLU A 54 6.63 -13.02 -3.31
C GLU A 54 6.21 -13.30 -4.76
N ASN A 55 5.31 -12.49 -5.32
CA ASN A 55 4.89 -12.61 -6.72
C ASN A 55 6.04 -12.36 -7.70
N LEU A 56 6.89 -11.36 -7.43
CA LEU A 56 8.11 -11.11 -8.20
C LEU A 56 9.07 -12.31 -8.14
N SER A 57 9.31 -12.84 -6.94
CA SER A 57 10.15 -14.02 -6.78
C SER A 57 9.59 -15.25 -7.49
N TYR A 58 8.27 -15.42 -7.57
CA TYR A 58 7.65 -16.51 -8.31
C TYR A 58 7.95 -16.39 -9.80
N TYR A 59 7.74 -15.19 -10.38
CA TYR A 59 7.99 -14.99 -11.80
C TYR A 59 9.46 -15.19 -12.17
N GLU A 60 10.38 -14.66 -11.35
CA GLU A 60 11.83 -14.77 -11.58
C GLU A 60 12.33 -16.22 -11.51
N LYS A 61 11.70 -17.07 -10.68
CA LYS A 61 12.09 -18.47 -10.52
C LYS A 61 11.42 -19.41 -11.51
N GLU A 62 10.16 -19.15 -11.84
CA GLU A 62 9.31 -20.12 -12.56
C GLU A 62 8.50 -19.47 -13.69
N GLY A 63 7.85 -18.33 -13.42
CA GLY A 63 6.90 -17.71 -14.35
C GLY A 63 7.51 -17.34 -15.71
N ASN A 64 8.76 -16.87 -15.76
CA ASN A 64 9.41 -16.55 -17.03
C ASN A 64 9.59 -17.79 -17.91
N GLN A 65 10.11 -18.88 -17.32
CA GLN A 65 10.31 -20.14 -18.04
C GLN A 65 8.98 -20.74 -18.50
N LEU A 66 7.95 -20.68 -17.65
CA LEU A 66 6.61 -21.13 -18.00
C LEU A 66 6.05 -20.37 -19.22
N ALA A 67 6.13 -19.04 -19.22
CA ALA A 67 5.68 -18.22 -20.34
C ALA A 67 6.43 -18.56 -21.64
N GLU A 68 7.75 -18.76 -21.56
CA GLU A 68 8.57 -19.15 -22.72
C GLU A 68 8.19 -20.54 -23.28
N GLU A 69 7.99 -21.54 -22.42
CA GLU A 69 7.60 -22.88 -22.85
C GLU A 69 6.18 -22.94 -23.42
N ILE A 70 5.24 -22.12 -22.91
CA ILE A 70 3.90 -21.96 -23.51
C ILE A 70 4.03 -21.45 -24.95
N ILE A 71 4.77 -20.35 -25.17
CA ILE A 71 4.95 -19.76 -26.50
C ILE A 71 5.61 -20.75 -27.45
N LYS A 72 6.67 -21.42 -26.99
CA LYS A 72 7.42 -22.40 -27.78
C LYS A 72 6.56 -23.59 -28.18
N THR A 73 5.83 -24.18 -27.24
CA THR A 73 4.96 -25.34 -27.48
C THR A 73 3.83 -24.96 -28.42
N ALA A 74 3.12 -23.86 -28.16
CA ALA A 74 2.04 -23.40 -29.02
C ALA A 74 2.52 -23.10 -30.45
N THR A 75 3.70 -22.49 -30.59
CA THR A 75 4.29 -22.20 -31.91
C THR A 75 4.62 -23.48 -32.67
N LEU A 76 5.19 -24.49 -32.00
CA LEU A 76 5.51 -25.78 -32.62
C LEU A 76 4.25 -26.54 -33.00
N SER A 77 3.29 -26.67 -32.09
CA SER A 77 2.02 -27.36 -32.34
C SER A 77 1.22 -26.70 -33.47
N TYR A 78 1.19 -25.37 -33.54
CA TYR A 78 0.51 -24.68 -34.65
C TYR A 78 1.21 -24.94 -35.99
N LYS A 79 2.54 -24.85 -36.04
CA LYS A 79 3.33 -25.13 -37.26
C LYS A 79 3.19 -26.58 -37.73
N ASN A 80 3.02 -27.52 -36.80
CA ASN A 80 2.80 -28.93 -37.10
C ASN A 80 1.33 -29.24 -37.45
N GLY A 81 0.41 -28.28 -37.31
CA GLY A 81 -1.02 -28.47 -37.52
C GLY A 81 -1.72 -29.25 -36.41
N GLU A 82 -1.11 -29.38 -35.23
CA GLU A 82 -1.68 -30.05 -34.05
C GLU A 82 -2.76 -29.20 -33.36
N ILE A 83 -2.63 -27.86 -33.45
CA ILE A 83 -3.61 -26.90 -32.94
C ILE A 83 -3.98 -25.91 -34.04
N ASP A 84 -5.19 -25.35 -33.94
CA ASP A 84 -5.63 -24.29 -34.84
C ASP A 84 -5.09 -22.91 -34.45
N PHE A 85 -5.35 -21.92 -35.30
CA PHE A 85 -4.90 -20.55 -35.09
C PHE A 85 -5.48 -19.91 -33.82
N PHE A 86 -6.74 -20.22 -33.46
CA PHE A 86 -7.37 -19.65 -32.28
C PHE A 86 -6.70 -20.16 -31.00
N GLN A 87 -6.47 -21.47 -30.91
CA GLN A 87 -5.75 -22.11 -29.79
C GLN A 87 -4.32 -21.58 -29.65
N TYR A 88 -3.65 -21.30 -30.77
CA TYR A 88 -2.33 -20.66 -30.78
C TYR A 88 -2.37 -19.26 -30.13
N ILE A 89 -3.31 -18.40 -30.55
CA ILE A 89 -3.45 -17.05 -29.99
C ILE A 89 -3.78 -17.10 -28.50
N GLN A 90 -4.70 -17.95 -28.06
CA GLN A 90 -5.01 -18.10 -26.63
C GLN A 90 -3.79 -18.49 -25.81
N SER A 91 -2.93 -19.37 -26.33
CA SER A 91 -1.70 -19.76 -25.65
C SER A 91 -0.71 -18.60 -25.54
N LEU A 92 -0.58 -17.79 -26.60
CA LEU A 92 0.25 -16.59 -26.54
C LEU A 92 -0.29 -15.59 -25.52
N GLU A 93 -1.60 -15.34 -25.51
CA GLU A 93 -2.25 -14.45 -24.54
C GLU A 93 -1.94 -14.89 -23.12
N ASN A 94 -2.13 -16.17 -22.78
CA ASN A 94 -1.79 -16.71 -21.46
C ASN A 94 -0.32 -16.47 -21.08
N ALA A 95 0.61 -16.67 -22.01
CA ALA A 95 2.03 -16.42 -21.75
C ALA A 95 2.32 -14.93 -21.51
N TYR A 96 1.67 -14.04 -22.27
CA TYR A 96 1.82 -12.59 -22.09
C TYR A 96 1.15 -12.10 -20.82
N GLU A 97 0.03 -12.68 -20.39
CA GLU A 97 -0.61 -12.36 -19.11
C GLU A 97 0.32 -12.66 -17.93
N ILE A 98 1.07 -13.76 -17.96
CA ILE A 98 2.10 -14.07 -16.95
C ILE A 98 3.16 -12.96 -16.90
N ARG A 99 3.63 -12.50 -18.07
CA ARG A 99 4.63 -11.41 -18.17
C ARG A 99 4.07 -10.07 -17.70
N LEU A 100 2.84 -9.74 -18.08
CA LEU A 100 2.17 -8.50 -17.67
C LEU A 100 1.94 -8.47 -16.16
N SER A 101 1.52 -9.60 -15.58
CA SER A 101 1.36 -9.75 -14.14
C SER A 101 2.66 -9.44 -13.40
N TYR A 102 3.81 -9.91 -13.90
CA TYR A 102 5.12 -9.55 -13.32
C TYR A 102 5.37 -8.04 -13.34
N TYR A 103 5.18 -7.38 -14.48
CA TYR A 103 5.41 -5.95 -14.58
C TYR A 103 4.47 -5.12 -13.72
N ASP A 104 3.21 -5.55 -13.58
CA ASP A 104 2.25 -4.93 -12.66
C ASP A 104 2.72 -5.09 -11.20
N ASN A 105 3.07 -6.30 -10.77
CA ASN A 105 3.61 -6.54 -9.42
C ASN A 105 4.90 -5.74 -9.16
N LEU A 106 5.75 -5.55 -10.17
CA LEU A 106 6.98 -4.76 -10.06
C LEU A 106 6.67 -3.28 -9.86
N ASN A 107 5.73 -2.75 -10.64
CA ASN A 107 5.27 -1.38 -10.48
C ASN A 107 4.66 -1.18 -9.08
N GLN A 108 3.76 -2.08 -8.65
CA GLN A 108 3.10 -1.97 -7.35
C GLN A 108 4.11 -2.07 -6.19
N TYR A 109 5.08 -2.99 -6.27
CA TYR A 109 6.19 -3.05 -5.31
C TYR A 109 6.89 -1.69 -5.18
N ASN A 110 7.28 -1.08 -6.31
CA ASN A 110 7.98 0.21 -6.32
C ASN A 110 7.12 1.34 -5.74
N GLN A 111 5.82 1.39 -6.08
CA GLN A 111 4.91 2.38 -5.52
C GLN A 111 4.73 2.20 -4.01
N THR A 112 4.63 0.96 -3.53
CA THR A 112 4.55 0.66 -2.09
C THR A 112 5.83 1.10 -1.36
N VAL A 113 7.02 0.87 -1.93
CA VAL A 113 8.28 1.39 -1.36
C VAL A 113 8.26 2.92 -1.24
N ILE A 114 7.79 3.61 -2.29
CA ILE A 114 7.68 5.08 -2.29
C ILE A 114 6.72 5.54 -1.18
N ARG A 115 5.56 4.90 -1.03
CA ARG A 115 4.59 5.22 0.02
C ARG A 115 5.16 5.01 1.43
N ILE A 116 5.85 3.89 1.66
CA ILE A 116 6.52 3.62 2.95
C ILE A 116 7.54 4.72 3.25
N ASN A 117 8.37 5.09 2.28
CA ASN A 117 9.36 6.15 2.46
C ASN A 117 8.69 7.50 2.80
N TYR A 118 7.54 7.80 2.17
CA TYR A 118 6.79 9.03 2.48
C TYR A 118 6.23 9.05 3.91
N LEU A 119 5.85 7.90 4.49
CA LEU A 119 5.38 7.83 5.89
C LEU A 119 6.50 8.00 6.92
N ILE A 120 7.75 7.72 6.56
CA ILE A 120 8.91 7.75 7.46
C ILE A 120 9.64 9.11 7.41
N LEU A 121 9.49 9.86 6.31
CA LEU A 121 10.07 11.19 6.11
C LEU A 121 9.40 12.27 6.97
#